data_AF-A0AAD7YF20-F1
#
_entry.id   AF-A0AAD7YF20-F1
#
_cell.length_a   1.000
_cell.length_b   1.000
_cell.length_c   1.000
_cell.angle_alpha   90.00
_cell.angle_beta   90.00
_cell.angle_gamma   90.00
#
_symmetry.space_group_name_H-M   'P 1'
#
loop_
_entity.id
_entity.type
_entity.pdbx_description
1 polymer ?
#
loop_
_entity_poly.entity_id
_entity_poly.type
_entity_poly.pdbx_seq_one_letter_code
_entity_poly.pdbx_strand_id
1 'polypeptide(L)'
;MGTRRYARRQNKMIRGRFLEHPTREVPPIYELDTTDLSKWDDEVKNKAIHIVESHINESACNFEPLTSEIDEIKKGIDGNSHNYCDVCNRIFIGDNVYAIHLKSIRHNKVLKKKKRLEEQKKKMELMEEKKTMELMEEKKPSDV
;
A
#
# COMPACT_ATOMS: atom_id res chain seq x y z
N MET A 1 5.61 24.14 -0.01
CA MET A 1 5.01 22.78 0.08
C MET A 1 5.95 21.63 -0.34
N GLY A 2 7.00 21.86 -1.13
CA GLY A 2 7.97 20.82 -1.54
C GLY A 2 8.85 20.32 -0.39
N THR A 3 9.55 21.23 0.30
CA THR A 3 10.52 20.91 1.37
C THR A 3 9.91 20.09 2.51
N ARG A 4 8.71 20.45 2.98
CA ARG A 4 8.01 19.67 4.03
C ARG A 4 7.64 18.25 3.57
N ARG A 5 7.21 18.08 2.31
CA ARG A 5 6.92 16.75 1.75
C ARG A 5 8.19 15.93 1.60
N TYR A 6 9.28 16.57 1.22
CA TYR A 6 10.60 15.94 1.10
C TYR A 6 11.08 15.40 2.45
N ALA A 7 11.11 16.25 3.49
CA ALA A 7 11.50 15.84 4.85
C ALA A 7 10.66 14.66 5.37
N ARG A 8 9.33 14.71 5.19
CA ARG A 8 8.45 13.58 5.56
C ARG A 8 8.78 12.29 4.80
N ARG A 9 9.16 12.40 3.54
CA ARG A 9 9.55 11.24 2.72
C ARG A 9 10.89 10.67 3.16
N GLN A 10 11.86 11.51 3.53
CA GLN A 10 13.14 11.07 4.10
C GLN A 10 12.92 10.27 5.38
N ASN A 11 12.13 10.80 6.33
CA ASN A 11 11.83 10.11 7.58
C ASN A 11 11.15 8.75 7.33
N LYS A 12 10.17 8.70 6.42
CA LYS A 12 9.52 7.44 6.03
C LYS A 12 10.50 6.45 5.42
N MET A 13 11.41 6.92 4.57
CA MET A 13 12.41 6.08 3.90
C MET A 13 13.44 5.53 4.88
N ILE A 14 13.93 6.35 5.81
CA ILE A 14 14.91 5.93 6.82
C ILE A 14 14.29 4.86 7.71
N ARG A 15 13.11 5.11 8.28
CA ARG A 15 12.40 4.12 9.12
C ARG A 15 12.12 2.83 8.35
N GLY A 16 11.54 2.93 7.17
CA GLY A 16 11.20 1.76 6.35
C GLY A 16 12.39 0.91 5.88
N ARG A 17 13.59 1.51 5.77
CA ARG A 17 14.80 0.80 5.32
C ARG A 17 15.66 0.26 6.45
N PHE A 18 15.71 0.97 7.58
CA PHE A 18 16.64 0.67 8.65
C PHE A 18 15.97 0.15 9.94
N LEU A 19 14.70 0.49 10.20
CA LEU A 19 14.06 0.16 11.49
C LEU A 19 12.86 -0.78 11.34
N GLU A 20 12.14 -0.72 10.22
CA GLU A 20 10.89 -1.47 10.01
C GLU A 20 11.05 -2.64 9.01
N HIS A 21 12.27 -2.91 8.50
CA HIS A 21 12.46 -3.92 7.46
C HIS A 21 12.64 -5.32 8.06
N PRO A 22 11.80 -6.31 7.71
CA PRO A 22 11.74 -7.57 8.44
C PRO A 22 12.87 -8.57 8.17
N THR A 23 13.61 -8.39 7.08
CA THR A 23 14.55 -9.41 6.55
C THR A 23 15.95 -8.88 6.27
N ARG A 24 16.18 -7.57 6.42
CA ARG A 24 17.47 -6.95 6.08
C ARG A 24 18.32 -6.85 7.33
N GLU A 25 19.55 -7.33 7.24
CA GLU A 25 20.57 -7.00 8.22
C GLU A 25 20.89 -5.51 8.13
N VAL A 26 20.69 -4.82 9.25
CA VAL A 26 20.88 -3.38 9.39
C VAL A 26 21.96 -3.12 10.44
N PRO A 27 22.86 -2.17 10.21
CA PRO A 27 23.82 -1.79 11.24
C PRO A 27 23.07 -1.15 12.42
N PRO A 28 23.67 -1.15 13.63
CA PRO A 28 23.14 -0.39 14.76
C PRO A 28 22.92 1.08 14.37
N ILE A 29 21.70 1.58 14.55
CA ILE A 29 21.33 2.96 14.24
C ILE A 29 21.16 3.71 15.55
N TYR A 30 21.85 4.84 15.72
CA TYR A 30 21.73 5.69 16.91
C TYR A 30 20.95 6.96 16.59
N GLU A 31 20.01 7.32 17.44
CA GLU A 31 19.26 8.57 17.31
C GLU A 31 20.02 9.75 17.94
N LEU A 32 20.06 10.87 17.22
CA LEU A 32 20.54 12.16 17.71
C LEU A 32 19.37 13.14 17.65
N ASP A 33 18.94 13.67 18.80
CA ASP A 33 17.77 14.55 18.84
C ASP A 33 18.15 15.99 18.46
N THR A 34 17.58 16.48 17.36
CA THR A 34 17.79 17.84 16.86
C THR A 34 16.56 18.74 17.06
N THR A 35 15.65 18.39 17.97
CA THR A 35 14.40 19.13 18.18
C THR A 35 14.64 20.47 18.87
N ASP A 36 15.53 20.51 19.87
CA ASP A 36 15.93 21.73 20.59
C ASP A 36 17.41 22.05 20.30
N LEU A 37 17.64 23.14 19.57
CA LEU A 37 18.98 23.59 19.20
C LEU A 37 19.82 24.05 20.40
N SER A 38 19.18 24.42 21.51
CA SER A 38 19.87 24.86 22.72
C SER A 38 20.65 23.73 23.37
N LYS A 39 20.28 22.47 23.09
CA LYS A 39 20.90 21.25 23.63
C LYS A 39 21.81 20.55 22.62
N TRP A 40 22.13 21.21 21.51
CA TRP A 40 22.89 20.62 20.40
C TRP A 40 24.22 20.01 20.84
N ASP A 41 24.97 20.71 21.69
CA ASP A 41 26.28 20.24 22.12
C ASP A 41 26.18 18.88 22.85
N ASP A 42 25.17 18.69 23.69
CA ASP A 42 25.00 17.45 24.46
C ASP A 42 24.28 16.36 23.67
N GLU A 43 23.08 16.63 23.14
CA GLU A 43 22.20 15.63 22.52
C GLU A 43 22.65 15.18 21.11
N VAL A 44 23.50 15.98 20.46
CA VAL A 44 23.95 15.72 19.08
C VAL A 44 25.47 15.57 19.02
N LYS A 45 26.22 16.63 19.34
CA LYS A 45 27.67 16.67 19.09
C LYS A 45 28.44 15.71 20.00
N ASN A 46 28.33 15.87 21.31
CA ASN A 46 29.06 15.05 22.30
C ASN A 46 28.61 13.58 22.21
N LYS A 47 27.29 13.35 22.07
CA LYS A 47 26.71 12.03 21.85
C LYS A 47 27.28 11.35 20.59
N ALA A 48 27.31 12.04 19.45
CA ALA A 48 27.82 11.48 18.20
C ALA A 48 29.33 11.16 18.27
N ILE A 49 30.12 12.07 18.83
CA ILE A 49 31.56 11.86 19.02
C ILE A 49 31.80 10.61 19.88
N HIS A 50 31.10 10.50 21.01
CA HIS A 50 31.23 9.36 21.90
C HIS A 50 30.87 8.03 21.22
N ILE A 51 29.78 7.99 20.43
CA ILE A 51 29.37 6.78 19.70
C ILE A 51 30.48 6.36 18.71
N VAL A 52 31.02 7.31 17.96
CA VAL A 52 32.06 7.03 16.94
C VAL A 52 33.38 6.61 17.60
N GLU A 53 33.83 7.31 18.64
CA GLU A 53 35.04 6.97 19.38
C GLU A 53 34.91 5.59 20.04
N SER A 54 33.75 5.29 20.63
CA SER A 54 33.52 3.96 21.22
C SER A 54 33.60 2.86 20.17
N HIS A 55 33.08 3.12 18.97
CA HIS A 55 33.16 2.16 17.86
C HIS A 55 34.60 1.97 17.35
N ILE A 56 35.36 3.05 17.19
CA ILE A 56 36.75 2.98 16.71
C ILE A 56 37.67 2.29 17.72
N ASN A 57 37.46 2.56 19.01
CA ASN A 57 38.30 2.04 20.08
C ASN A 57 37.83 0.68 20.62
N GLU A 58 36.77 0.11 20.05
CA GLU A 58 36.11 -1.12 20.52
C GLU A 58 35.72 -1.08 22.03
N SER A 59 35.43 0.12 22.54
CA SER A 59 35.04 0.34 23.93
C SER A 59 33.51 0.36 24.10
N ALA A 60 33.04 0.15 25.33
CA ALA A 60 31.60 0.17 25.62
C ALA A 60 30.97 1.54 25.30
N CYS A 61 29.88 1.53 24.54
CA CYS A 61 29.09 2.73 24.27
C CYS A 61 27.96 2.85 25.30
N ASN A 62 27.84 4.02 25.93
CA ASN A 62 26.80 4.31 26.93
C ASN A 62 25.41 4.54 26.32
N PHE A 63 25.34 4.66 24.99
CA PHE A 63 24.11 4.90 24.26
C PHE A 63 23.66 3.60 23.60
N GLU A 64 22.36 3.34 23.64
CA GLU A 64 21.78 2.19 22.97
C GLU A 64 21.36 2.55 21.55
N PRO A 65 21.55 1.62 20.59
CA PRO A 65 20.99 1.79 19.25
C PRO A 65 19.46 1.68 19.31
N LEU A 66 18.80 2.31 18.36
CA LEU A 66 17.38 2.19 18.12
C LEU A 66 17.00 0.73 17.86
N THR A 67 16.00 0.27 18.60
CA THR A 67 15.39 -1.04 18.39
C THR A 67 14.61 -1.03 17.08
N SER A 68 14.83 -2.06 16.26
CA SER A 68 14.01 -2.30 15.08
C SER A 68 12.68 -2.92 15.51
N GLU A 69 11.59 -2.17 15.41
CA GLU A 69 10.24 -2.67 15.61
C GLU A 69 9.77 -3.38 14.32
N ILE A 70 10.11 -4.67 14.22
CA ILE A 70 9.64 -5.50 13.11
C ILE A 70 8.19 -5.91 13.41
N ASP A 71 7.26 -5.35 12.64
CA ASP A 71 5.88 -5.79 12.63
C ASP A 71 5.79 -7.19 12.01
N GLU A 72 5.63 -8.22 12.84
CA GLU A 72 5.54 -9.62 12.43
C GLU A 72 4.41 -9.85 11.42
N ILE A 73 3.34 -9.07 11.48
CA ILE A 73 2.22 -9.14 10.53
C ILE A 73 2.71 -8.74 9.13
N LYS A 74 3.59 -7.73 9.03
CA LYS A 74 4.17 -7.32 7.73
C LYS A 74 5.14 -8.36 7.17
N LYS A 75 5.73 -9.22 7.99
CA LYS A 75 6.68 -10.26 7.55
C LYS A 75 6.01 -11.36 6.72
N GLY A 76 4.72 -11.65 6.98
CA GLY A 76 3.94 -12.64 6.24
C GLY A 76 3.29 -12.11 4.94
N ILE A 77 3.40 -10.81 4.66
CA ILE A 77 2.76 -10.16 3.51
C ILE A 77 3.81 -9.96 2.42
N ASP A 78 3.58 -10.53 1.24
CA ASP A 78 4.47 -10.31 0.11
C ASP A 78 4.26 -8.88 -0.43
N GLY A 79 5.26 -8.02 -0.21
CA GLY A 79 5.28 -6.65 -0.70
C GLY A 79 5.51 -6.54 -2.21
N ASN A 80 5.96 -7.61 -2.86
CA ASN A 80 6.33 -7.66 -4.27
C ASN A 80 5.38 -8.54 -5.12
N SER A 81 4.31 -9.05 -4.51
CA SER A 81 3.31 -9.84 -5.22
C SER A 81 2.64 -9.03 -6.33
N HIS A 82 2.28 -9.68 -7.44
CA HIS A 82 1.61 -9.05 -8.56
C HIS A 82 0.14 -9.46 -8.59
N ASN A 83 -0.73 -8.57 -8.14
CA ASN A 83 -2.17 -8.83 -8.03
C ASN A 83 -2.94 -8.07 -9.10
N TYR A 84 -3.72 -8.75 -9.93
CA TYR A 84 -4.58 -8.12 -10.94
C TYR A 84 -6.03 -8.04 -10.47
N CYS A 85 -6.66 -6.88 -10.65
CA CYS A 85 -8.08 -6.69 -10.39
C CYS A 85 -8.90 -6.67 -11.70
N ASP A 86 -9.69 -7.70 -11.96
CA ASP A 86 -10.58 -7.78 -13.14
C ASP A 86 -11.71 -6.74 -13.13
N VAL A 87 -12.09 -6.27 -11.95
CA VAL A 87 -13.13 -5.25 -11.82
C VAL A 87 -12.61 -3.91 -12.34
N CYS A 88 -11.38 -3.56 -11.95
CA CYS A 88 -10.77 -2.26 -12.23
C CYS A 88 -9.76 -2.29 -13.39
N ASN A 89 -9.47 -3.46 -13.96
CA ASN A 89 -8.48 -3.72 -15.00
C ASN A 89 -7.11 -3.11 -14.67
N ARG A 90 -6.58 -3.41 -13.48
CA ARG A 90 -5.33 -2.82 -12.99
C ARG A 90 -4.50 -3.81 -12.18
N ILE A 91 -3.18 -3.73 -12.35
CA ILE A 91 -2.18 -4.44 -11.54
C ILE A 91 -1.83 -3.62 -10.29
N PHE A 92 -1.74 -4.31 -9.16
CA PHE A 92 -1.28 -3.82 -7.87
C PHE A 92 -0.07 -4.63 -7.43
N ILE A 93 0.96 -3.94 -6.93
CA ILE A 93 2.16 -4.57 -6.40
C ILE A 93 2.05 -4.59 -4.87
N GLY A 94 2.14 -5.77 -4.30
CA GLY A 94 2.07 -6.05 -2.87
C GLY A 94 0.66 -6.38 -2.36
N ASP A 95 0.58 -7.40 -1.51
CA ASP A 95 -0.69 -7.95 -1.01
C ASP A 95 -1.45 -6.94 -0.18
N ASN A 96 -0.75 -6.17 0.66
CA ASN A 96 -1.38 -5.11 1.46
C ASN A 96 -2.02 -4.04 0.57
N VAL A 97 -1.31 -3.61 -0.49
CA VAL A 97 -1.83 -2.61 -1.43
C VAL A 97 -3.05 -3.14 -2.16
N TYR A 98 -3.04 -4.42 -2.54
CA TYR A 98 -4.17 -5.09 -3.16
C TYR A 98 -5.38 -5.23 -2.20
N ALA A 99 -5.15 -5.64 -0.95
CA ALA A 99 -6.20 -5.74 0.06
C ALA A 99 -6.86 -4.39 0.35
N ILE A 100 -6.07 -3.31 0.42
CA ILE A 100 -6.58 -1.94 0.54
C ILE A 100 -7.41 -1.57 -0.70
N HIS A 101 -6.95 -1.95 -1.90
CA HIS A 101 -7.68 -1.70 -3.13
C HIS A 101 -9.07 -2.34 -3.11
N LEU A 102 -9.19 -3.61 -2.75
CA LEU A 102 -10.47 -4.33 -2.72
C LEU A 102 -11.50 -3.67 -1.79
N LYS A 103 -11.04 -3.10 -0.67
CA LYS A 103 -11.90 -2.38 0.30
C LYS A 103 -12.14 -0.91 -0.08
N SER A 104 -11.47 -0.40 -1.11
CA SER A 104 -11.51 1.02 -1.46
C SER A 104 -12.86 1.45 -2.03
N ILE A 105 -13.26 2.70 -1.73
CA ILE A 105 -14.46 3.34 -2.28
C ILE A 105 -14.46 3.28 -3.82
N ARG A 106 -13.29 3.45 -4.45
CA ARG A 106 -13.15 3.41 -5.91
C ARG A 106 -13.50 2.03 -6.46
N HIS A 107 -12.95 0.96 -5.88
CA HIS A 107 -13.26 -0.41 -6.30
C HIS A 107 -14.77 -0.69 -6.18
N ASN A 108 -15.36 -0.34 -5.03
CA ASN A 108 -16.78 -0.50 -4.77
C ASN A 108 -17.68 0.28 -5.75
N LYS A 109 -17.27 1.50 -6.16
CA LYS A 109 -17.99 2.27 -7.19
C LYS A 109 -17.96 1.58 -8.55
N VAL A 110 -16.82 1.01 -8.95
CA VAL A 110 -16.70 0.28 -10.22
C VAL A 110 -17.55 -1.00 -10.20
N LEU A 111 -17.52 -1.75 -9.09
CA LEU A 111 -18.39 -2.91 -8.87
C LEU A 111 -19.88 -2.55 -9.07
N LYS A 112 -20.36 -1.51 -8.39
CA LYS A 112 -21.76 -1.06 -8.50
C LYS A 112 -22.12 -0.66 -9.93
N LYS A 113 -21.21 0.04 -10.63
CA LYS A 113 -21.42 0.43 -12.03
C LYS A 113 -21.52 -0.79 -12.95
N LYS A 114 -20.62 -1.77 -12.80
CA LYS A 114 -20.64 -3.01 -13.61
C LYS A 114 -21.94 -3.80 -13.40
N LYS A 115 -22.38 -3.98 -12.15
CA LYS A 115 -23.66 -4.64 -11.83
C LYS A 115 -24.85 -3.98 -12.53
N ARG A 116 -24.96 -2.65 -12.43
CA ARG A 116 -26.05 -1.89 -13.09
C ARG A 116 -26.04 -2.07 -14.61
N LEU A 117 -24.87 -2.06 -15.25
CA LEU A 117 -24.75 -2.25 -16.70
C LEU A 117 -25.13 -3.67 -17.11
N GLU A 118 -24.78 -4.66 -16.30
CA GLU A 118 -25.13 -6.07 -16.55
C GLU A 118 -26.64 -6.31 -16.42
N GLU A 119 -27.28 -5.74 -15.41
CA GLU A 119 -28.75 -5.75 -15.26
C GLU A 119 -29.45 -5.07 -16.44
N GLN A 120 -28.91 -3.96 -16.93
CA GLN A 120 -29.44 -3.27 -18.11
C GLN A 120 -29.30 -4.13 -19.36
N LYS A 121 -28.15 -4.78 -19.57
CA LYS A 121 -27.94 -5.70 -20.69
C LYS A 121 -28.93 -6.87 -20.67
N LYS A 122 -29.07 -7.55 -19.53
CA LYS A 122 -30.03 -8.66 -19.38
C LYS A 122 -31.46 -8.24 -19.68
N LYS A 123 -31.86 -7.03 -19.25
CA LYS A 123 -33.18 -6.47 -19.57
C LYS A 123 -33.37 -6.21 -21.07
N MET A 124 -32.35 -5.70 -21.76
CA MET A 124 -32.41 -5.49 -23.20
C MET A 124 -32.48 -6.82 -23.95
N GLU A 125 -31.66 -7.79 -23.59
CA GLU A 125 -31.66 -9.15 -24.17
C GLU A 125 -33.03 -9.83 -24.02
N LEU A 126 -33.62 -9.79 -22.83
CA LEU A 126 -34.97 -10.33 -22.59
C LEU A 126 -36.07 -9.62 -23.40
N MET A 127 -35.91 -8.31 -23.67
CA MET A 127 -36.87 -7.55 -24.47
C MET A 127 -36.75 -7.88 -25.96
N GLU A 128 -35.53 -8.11 -26.44
CA GLU A 128 -35.23 -8.57 -27.81
C GLU A 128 -35.79 -9.99 -28.06
N GLU A 129 -35.60 -10.91 -27.12
CA GLU A 129 -36.13 -12.28 -27.18
C GLU A 129 -37.65 -12.33 -27.21
N LYS A 130 -38.33 -11.52 -26.37
CA LYS A 130 -39.79 -11.43 -26.40
C LYS A 130 -40.32 -10.91 -27.73
N LYS A 131 -39.68 -9.86 -28.27
CA LYS A 131 -40.06 -9.26 -29.54
C LYS A 131 -39.88 -10.22 -30.72
N THR A 132 -38.81 -11.02 -30.70
CA THR A 132 -38.56 -12.05 -31.73
C THR A 132 -39.56 -13.20 -31.64
N MET A 133 -39.94 -13.62 -30.44
CA MET A 133 -40.99 -14.63 -30.25
C MET A 133 -42.38 -14.15 -30.73
N GLU A 134 -42.80 -12.93 -30.40
CA GLU A 134 -44.07 -12.36 -30.84
C GLU A 134 -44.15 -12.27 -32.38
N LEU A 135 -43.06 -11.83 -33.04
CA LEU A 135 -42.96 -11.78 -34.51
C LEU A 135 -43.02 -13.17 -35.19
N MET A 136 -42.66 -14.25 -34.48
CA MET A 136 -42.76 -15.61 -34.97
C MET A 136 -44.19 -16.19 -34.82
N GLU A 137 -44.93 -15.76 -33.79
CA GLU A 137 -46.34 -16.17 -33.60
C GLU A 137 -47.28 -15.49 -34.60
N GLU A 138 -47.04 -14.23 -34.97
CA GLU A 138 -47.83 -13.49 -35.95
C GLU A 138 -47.69 -14.00 -37.40
N LYS A 139 -46.68 -14.85 -37.67
CA LYS A 139 -46.43 -15.44 -39.00
C LYS A 139 -46.98 -16.86 -39.18
N LYS A 140 -47.75 -17.41 -38.23
CA LYS A 140 -48.44 -18.69 -38.46
C LYS A 140 -49.46 -18.52 -39.61
N PRO A 141 -49.31 -19.22 -40.74
CA PRO A 141 -50.30 -19.16 -41.81
C PRO A 141 -51.65 -19.64 -41.27
N SER A 142 -52.71 -18.88 -41.58
CA SER A 142 -54.08 -19.36 -41.43
C SER A 142 -54.29 -20.49 -42.43
N ASP A 143 -54.20 -21.74 -41.97
CA ASP A 143 -54.56 -22.88 -42.79
C ASP A 143 -56.06 -22.83 -43.11
N VAL A 144 -56.33 -22.90 -44.42
CA VAL A 144 -57.62 -22.99 -45.11
C VAL A 144 -58.18 -24.40 -45.00
#